data_AF-X1JFN1-F1
#
_entry.id   AF-X1JFN1-F1
#
_cell.length_a   1.000
_cell.length_b   1.000
_cell.length_c   1.000
_cell.angle_alpha   90.00
_cell.angle_beta   90.00
_cell.angle_gamma   90.00
#
_symmetry.space_group_name_H-M   'P 1'
#
loop_
_entity.id
_entity.type
_entity.pdbx_description
1 polymer ?
#
loop_
_entity_poly.entity_id
_entity_poly.type
_entity_poly.pdbx_seq_one_letter_code
_entity_poly.pdbx_strand_id
1 'polypeptide(L)'
;GSFKRNLEKLFKPLGVTRSIIRKGHPEDDAFVERSHQTDDQEFYIPYLLMIKNEKDLIKRGIWWQKIYNLDRPHQGLGNLTPYEKLKSLGYVTGEEICLFPTLILDWVCCLDPFKIRDCPKVV
;
A
#
# COMPACT_ATOMS: atom_id res chain seq x y z
N GLY A 1 15.20 -19.10 -2.59
CA GLY A 1 14.39 -18.09 -3.32
C GLY A 1 14.35 -16.78 -2.57
N SER A 2 14.04 -15.68 -3.26
CA SER A 2 13.94 -14.32 -2.69
C SER A 2 13.05 -14.27 -1.43
N PHE A 3 11.95 -15.05 -1.42
CA PHE A 3 11.02 -15.15 -0.30
C PHE A 3 11.67 -15.54 1.04
N LYS A 4 12.37 -16.69 1.10
CA LYS A 4 13.03 -17.19 2.31
C LYS A 4 14.11 -16.21 2.80
N ARG A 5 14.80 -15.55 1.86
CA ARG A 5 15.84 -14.56 2.16
C ARG A 5 15.27 -13.34 2.89
N ASN A 6 14.18 -12.77 2.39
CA ASN A 6 13.54 -11.59 2.99
C ASN A 6 12.89 -11.93 4.34
N LEU A 7 12.30 -13.13 4.45
CA LEU A 7 11.72 -13.59 5.72
C LEU A 7 12.79 -13.62 6.83
N GLU A 8 13.92 -14.27 6.58
CA GLU A 8 14.98 -14.40 7.59
C GLU A 8 15.73 -13.09 7.86
N LYS A 9 16.00 -12.29 6.82
CA LYS A 9 16.87 -11.10 6.94
C LYS A 9 16.14 -9.81 7.33
N LEU A 10 14.86 -9.69 7.00
CA LEU A 10 14.10 -8.45 7.21
C LEU A 10 12.97 -8.64 8.22
N PHE A 11 12.07 -9.59 7.98
CA PHE A 11 10.84 -9.71 8.77
C PHE A 11 11.07 -10.34 10.14
N LYS A 12 11.87 -11.41 10.22
CA LYS A 12 12.16 -12.11 11.48
C LYS A 12 12.86 -11.23 12.53
N PRO A 13 13.87 -10.41 12.19
CA PRO A 13 14.45 -9.44 13.13
C PRO A 13 13.45 -8.38 13.63
N LEU A 14 12.41 -8.07 12.83
CA LEU A 14 11.33 -7.15 13.20
C LEU A 14 10.21 -7.84 14.00
N GLY A 15 10.33 -9.13 14.32
CA GLY A 15 9.29 -9.90 15.00
C GLY A 15 8.06 -10.17 14.12
N VAL A 16 8.16 -9.98 12.80
CA VAL A 16 7.04 -10.13 11.87
C VAL A 16 6.99 -11.56 11.35
N THR A 17 5.83 -12.20 11.52
CA THR A 17 5.52 -13.48 10.88
C THR A 17 4.77 -13.22 9.58
N ARG A 18 5.20 -13.87 8.49
CA ARG A 18 4.59 -13.71 7.17
C ARG A 18 3.79 -14.96 6.80
N SER A 19 2.50 -14.80 6.52
CA SER A 19 1.65 -15.82 5.93
C SER A 19 1.64 -15.72 4.40
N ILE A 20 1.32 -16.83 3.73
CA ILE A 20 1.11 -16.88 2.27
C ILE A 20 -0.36 -17.17 2.03
N ILE A 21 -0.96 -16.43 1.10
CA ILE A 21 -2.32 -16.67 0.58
C ILE A 21 -2.38 -18.08 0.00
N ARG A 22 -3.43 -18.84 0.33
CA ARG A 22 -3.56 -20.21 -0.18
C ARG A 22 -3.87 -20.16 -1.67
N LYS A 23 -3.21 -21.03 -2.44
CA LYS A 23 -3.43 -21.08 -3.90
C LYS A 23 -4.88 -21.48 -4.20
N GLY A 24 -5.59 -20.69 -5.00
CA GLY A 24 -6.99 -20.95 -5.38
C GLY A 24 -8.03 -20.50 -4.36
N HIS A 25 -7.64 -19.69 -3.38
CA HIS A 25 -8.53 -19.17 -2.34
C HIS A 25 -8.66 -17.64 -2.45
N PRO A 26 -9.53 -17.13 -3.34
CA PRO A 26 -9.71 -15.68 -3.54
C PRO A 26 -10.27 -14.99 -2.29
N GLU A 27 -10.89 -15.71 -1.37
CA GLU A 27 -11.40 -15.16 -0.11
C GLU A 27 -10.28 -14.62 0.80
N ASP A 28 -9.08 -15.17 0.69
CA ASP A 28 -7.90 -14.74 1.45
C ASP A 28 -7.42 -13.34 0.99
N ASP A 29 -7.85 -12.88 -0.20
CA ASP A 29 -7.42 -11.61 -0.82
C ASP A 29 -8.56 -10.57 -0.93
N ALA A 30 -9.74 -10.87 -0.37
CA ALA A 30 -10.94 -10.06 -0.55
C ALA A 30 -10.77 -8.59 -0.11
N PHE A 31 -9.92 -8.33 0.90
CA PHE A 31 -9.62 -6.97 1.34
C PHE A 31 -8.74 -6.21 0.35
N VAL A 32 -7.74 -6.88 -0.23
CA VAL A 32 -6.82 -6.28 -1.22
C VAL A 32 -7.57 -5.96 -2.49
N GLU A 33 -8.35 -6.91 -3.01
CA GLU A 33 -9.16 -6.72 -4.21
C GLU A 33 -10.16 -5.56 -4.05
N ARG A 34 -10.79 -5.42 -2.87
CA ARG A 34 -11.68 -4.30 -2.59
C ARG A 34 -10.94 -2.96 -2.54
N SER A 35 -9.73 -2.94 -1.99
CA SER A 35 -8.91 -1.72 -1.96
C SER A 35 -8.49 -1.31 -3.37
N HIS A 36 -8.06 -2.25 -4.23
CA HIS A 36 -7.74 -1.99 -5.62
C HIS A 36 -8.95 -1.45 -6.40
N GLN A 37 -10.13 -2.06 -6.20
CA GLN A 37 -11.35 -1.58 -6.83
C GLN A 37 -11.69 -0.12 -6.42
N THR A 38 -11.45 0.22 -5.15
CA THR A 38 -11.66 1.58 -4.65
C THR A 38 -10.67 2.56 -5.29
N ASP A 39 -9.41 2.18 -5.40
CA ASP A 39 -8.40 2.98 -6.10
C ASP A 39 -8.75 3.15 -7.58
N ASP A 40 -9.23 2.11 -8.26
CA ASP A 40 -9.67 2.21 -9.66
C ASP A 40 -10.82 3.21 -9.82
N GLN A 41 -11.88 3.05 -9.02
CA GLN A 41 -13.12 3.81 -9.18
C GLN A 41 -13.00 5.26 -8.71
N GLU A 42 -12.26 5.51 -7.65
CA GLU A 42 -12.26 6.82 -6.98
C GLU A 42 -10.95 7.59 -7.17
N PHE A 43 -9.87 6.92 -7.59
CA PHE A 43 -8.59 7.56 -7.83
C PHE A 43 -8.18 7.55 -9.31
N TYR A 44 -8.03 6.36 -9.92
CA TYR A 44 -7.51 6.27 -11.28
C TYR A 44 -8.51 6.77 -12.32
N ILE A 45 -9.72 6.23 -12.36
CA ILE A 45 -10.73 6.61 -13.36
C ILE A 45 -11.00 8.13 -13.36
N PRO A 46 -11.17 8.81 -12.21
CA PRO A 46 -11.47 10.23 -12.21
C PRO A 46 -10.27 11.14 -12.52
N TYR A 47 -9.06 10.75 -12.11
CA TYR A 47 -7.92 11.69 -12.07
C TYR A 47 -6.76 11.34 -13.01
N LEU A 48 -6.67 10.11 -13.54
CA LEU A 48 -5.50 9.67 -14.30
C LEU A 48 -5.22 10.55 -15.52
N LEU A 49 -6.25 11.02 -16.23
CA LEU A 49 -6.08 11.90 -17.40
C LEU A 49 -5.50 13.28 -17.04
N MET A 50 -5.58 13.70 -15.78
CA MET A 50 -5.03 14.97 -15.30
C MET A 50 -3.53 14.85 -14.95
N ILE A 51 -3.02 13.64 -14.78
CA ILE A 51 -1.63 13.38 -14.39
C ILE A 51 -0.75 13.45 -15.65
N LYS A 52 0.19 14.40 -15.69
CA LYS A 52 1.03 14.65 -16.88
C LYS A 52 2.46 14.15 -16.75
N ASN A 53 2.90 13.86 -15.53
CA ASN A 53 4.25 13.41 -15.21
C ASN A 53 4.26 12.74 -13.83
N GLU A 54 5.39 12.12 -13.50
CA GLU A 54 5.64 11.42 -12.24
C GLU A 54 5.47 12.31 -11.01
N LYS A 55 5.86 13.59 -11.09
CA LYS A 55 5.71 14.53 -9.97
C LYS A 55 4.22 14.79 -9.67
N ASP A 56 3.40 14.90 -10.70
CA ASP A 56 1.95 15.03 -10.53
C ASP A 56 1.35 13.74 -9.96
N LEU A 57 1.83 12.57 -10.40
CA LEU A 57 1.42 11.27 -9.85
C LEU A 57 1.73 11.18 -8.35
N ILE A 58 2.94 11.53 -7.93
CA ILE A 58 3.34 11.52 -6.51
C ILE A 58 2.46 12.46 -5.70
N LYS A 59 2.26 13.71 -6.15
CA LYS A 59 1.39 14.67 -5.44
C LYS A 59 -0.04 14.16 -5.32
N ARG A 60 -0.57 13.58 -6.39
CA ARG A 60 -1.93 13.06 -6.45
C ARG A 60 -2.08 11.82 -5.57
N GLY A 61 -1.08 10.94 -5.55
CA GLY A 61 -1.02 9.79 -4.64
C GLY A 61 -0.96 10.19 -3.17
N ILE A 62 -0.14 11.19 -2.80
CA ILE A 62 -0.10 11.72 -1.42
C ILE A 62 -1.47 12.28 -1.02
N TRP A 63 -2.11 13.04 -1.91
CA TRP A 63 -3.47 13.52 -1.70
C TRP A 63 -4.45 12.35 -1.50
N TRP A 64 -4.35 11.30 -2.31
CA TRP A 64 -5.20 10.12 -2.17
C TRP A 64 -5.00 9.37 -0.86
N GLN A 65 -3.76 9.23 -0.38
CA GLN A 65 -3.48 8.65 0.94
C GLN A 65 -4.18 9.41 2.06
N LYS A 66 -4.19 10.75 1.99
CA LYS A 66 -4.95 11.57 2.93
C LYS A 66 -6.45 11.30 2.81
N ILE A 67 -7.01 11.39 1.60
CA ILE A 67 -8.45 11.20 1.39
C ILE A 67 -8.89 9.82 1.89
N TYR A 68 -8.22 8.76 1.44
CA TYR A 68 -8.58 7.38 1.76
C TYR A 68 -8.55 7.08 3.26
N ASN A 69 -7.52 7.58 3.96
CA ASN A 69 -7.27 7.24 5.37
C ASN A 69 -7.91 8.20 6.38
N LEU A 70 -8.15 9.46 6.02
CA LEU A 70 -8.58 10.51 6.94
C LEU A 70 -9.95 11.12 6.62
N ASP A 71 -10.37 11.12 5.35
CA ASP A 71 -11.59 11.82 4.93
C ASP A 71 -12.68 10.86 4.40
N ARG A 72 -12.32 9.70 3.84
CA ARG A 72 -13.24 8.75 3.22
C ARG A 72 -13.80 7.76 4.26
N PRO A 73 -15.12 7.75 4.52
CA PRO A 73 -15.73 6.73 5.37
C PRO A 73 -15.82 5.39 4.63
N HIS A 74 -15.63 4.29 5.36
CA HIS A 74 -15.69 2.94 4.79
C HIS A 74 -16.84 2.16 5.43
N GLN A 75 -17.78 1.66 4.62
CA GLN A 75 -18.89 0.85 5.12
C GLN A 75 -18.42 -0.39 5.89
N GLY A 76 -17.34 -1.04 5.43
CA GLY A 76 -16.72 -2.17 6.13
C GLY A 76 -16.13 -1.83 7.50
N LEU A 77 -15.97 -0.54 7.82
CA LEU A 77 -15.50 -0.03 9.10
C LEU A 77 -16.61 0.62 9.92
N GLY A 78 -17.88 0.45 9.54
CA GLY A 78 -19.02 1.10 10.21
C GLY A 78 -19.16 2.58 9.86
N ASN A 79 -18.83 2.95 8.62
CA ASN A 79 -18.80 4.33 8.11
C ASN A 79 -17.78 5.24 8.82
N LEU A 80 -16.77 4.65 9.46
CA LEU A 80 -15.60 5.34 9.97
C LEU A 80 -14.52 5.42 8.90
N THR A 81 -13.64 6.42 9.02
CA THR A 81 -12.38 6.43 8.28
C THR A 81 -11.40 5.39 8.87
N PRO A 82 -10.37 4.96 8.13
CA PRO A 82 -9.36 4.05 8.66
C PRO A 82 -8.71 4.60 9.94
N TYR A 83 -8.44 5.91 10.00
CA TYR A 83 -7.89 6.56 11.18
C TYR A 83 -8.86 6.58 12.36
N GLU A 84 -10.13 6.91 12.14
CA GLU A 84 -11.14 6.84 13.20
C GLU A 84 -11.31 5.43 13.73
N LYS A 85 -11.30 4.43 12.84
CA LYS A 85 -11.33 3.04 13.24
C LYS A 85 -10.11 2.68 14.09
N LEU A 86 -8.92 3.11 13.69
CA LEU A 86 -7.69 2.91 14.45
C LEU A 86 -7.80 3.52 15.87
N LYS A 87 -8.28 4.77 15.99
CA LYS A 87 -8.54 5.39 17.30
C LYS A 87 -9.57 4.63 18.12
N SER A 88 -10.63 4.12 17.51
CA SER A 88 -11.67 3.34 18.21
C SER A 88 -11.14 2.04 18.81
N LEU A 89 -10.01 1.52 18.29
CA LEU A 89 -9.33 0.33 18.80
C LEU A 89 -8.34 0.65 19.94
N GLY A 90 -8.22 1.93 20.35
CA GLY A 90 -7.39 2.36 21.47
C GLY A 90 -5.94 2.68 21.13
N TYR A 91 -5.59 2.76 19.84
CA TYR A 91 -4.24 3.17 19.44
C TYR A 91 -4.02 4.67 19.64
N VAL A 92 -2.93 5.02 20.32
CA VAL A 92 -2.50 6.40 20.57
C VAL A 92 -1.44 6.77 19.53
N THR A 93 -1.90 7.07 18.32
CA THR A 93 -1.06 7.49 17.18
C THR A 93 -1.67 8.71 16.54
N GLY A 94 -0.86 9.67 16.09
CA GLY A 94 -1.36 10.83 15.36
C GLY A 94 -1.70 10.48 13.91
N GLU A 95 -2.23 11.46 13.17
CA GLU A 95 -2.66 11.32 11.77
C GLU A 95 -1.50 11.03 10.81
N GLU A 96 -0.26 11.32 11.21
CA GLU A 96 0.95 11.05 10.42
C GLU A 96 1.06 9.58 10.00
N ILE A 97 0.52 8.65 10.77
CA ILE A 97 0.51 7.22 10.43
C ILE A 97 -0.30 6.93 9.16
N CYS A 98 -1.22 7.82 8.79
CA CYS A 98 -2.08 7.70 7.62
C CYS A 98 -1.47 8.32 6.36
N LEU A 99 -0.35 9.04 6.49
CA LEU A 99 0.28 9.80 5.42
C LEU A 99 1.49 9.05 4.85
N PHE A 100 1.26 7.81 4.41
CA PHE A 100 2.31 7.01 3.81
C PHE A 100 2.90 7.69 2.57
N PRO A 101 4.24 7.67 2.41
CA PRO A 101 4.86 8.27 1.24
C PRO A 101 4.42 7.52 -0.02
N THR A 102 3.99 8.27 -1.04
CA THR A 102 3.80 7.71 -2.38
C THR A 102 5.15 7.54 -3.05
N LEU A 103 5.46 6.32 -3.47
CA LEU A 103 6.75 5.95 -4.04
C LEU A 103 6.58 5.39 -5.45
N ILE A 104 7.52 5.71 -6.33
CA ILE A 104 7.65 5.07 -7.64
C ILE A 104 8.57 3.87 -7.45
N LEU A 105 8.02 2.67 -7.57
CA LEU A 105 8.75 1.44 -7.28
C LEU A 105 9.97 1.26 -8.21
N ASP A 106 9.88 1.66 -9.46
CA ASP A 106 10.98 1.61 -10.42
C ASP A 106 12.23 2.33 -9.89
N TRP A 107 12.05 3.45 -9.19
CA TRP A 107 13.14 4.19 -8.56
C TRP A 107 13.64 3.52 -7.28
N VAL A 108 12.72 3.04 -6.45
CA VAL A 108 13.06 2.39 -5.17
C VAL A 108 13.87 1.11 -5.41
N CYS A 109 13.51 0.34 -6.44
CA CYS A 109 14.24 -0.88 -6.82
C CYS A 109 15.69 -0.61 -7.25
N CYS A 110 16.03 0.62 -7.62
CA CYS A 110 17.38 1.03 -7.98
C CYS A 110 18.25 1.40 -6.76
N LEU A 111 17.70 1.48 -5.54
CA LEU A 111 18.46 1.82 -4.34
C LEU A 111 19.24 0.59 -3.83
N ASP A 112 20.46 0.79 -3.33
CA ASP A 112 21.34 -0.30 -2.87
C ASP A 112 20.74 -1.32 -1.89
N PRO A 113 19.87 -0.97 -0.91
CA PRO A 113 19.23 -1.97 -0.06
C PRO A 113 18.18 -2.83 -0.79
N PHE A 114 17.66 -2.36 -1.92
CA PHE A 114 16.58 -3.00 -2.70
C PHE A 114 17.03 -3.52 -4.07
N LYS A 115 18.26 -3.22 -4.51
CA LYS A 115 18.86 -3.79 -5.71
C LYS A 115 18.85 -5.31 -5.63
N ILE A 116 17.96 -5.92 -6.40
CA ILE A 116 18.01 -7.36 -6.67
C ILE A 116 19.26 -7.57 -7.51
N ARG A 117 20.32 -8.08 -6.88
CA ARG A 117 21.64 -8.27 -7.51
C ARG A 117 21.60 -9.14 -8.79
N ASP A 118 20.49 -9.85 -9.01
CA ASP A 118 20.22 -10.69 -10.18
C ASP A 118 18.80 -10.41 -10.72
N CYS A 119 18.55 -9.25 -11.31
CA CYS A 119 17.38 -9.05 -12.16
C CYS A 119 17.72 -9.58 -13.56
N PRO A 120 17.14 -10.69 -14.06
CA PRO A 120 17.31 -11.06 -15.45
C PRO A 120 16.79 -9.89 -16.29
N LYS A 121 17.64 -9.31 -17.13
CA LYS A 121 17.23 -8.28 -18.08
C LYS A 121 16.12 -8.90 -18.93
N VAL A 122 14.90 -8.44 -18.73
CA VAL A 122 13.80 -8.75 -19.63
C VAL A 122 14.14 -7.97 -20.91
N VAL A 123 14.45 -8.72 -21.97
CA VAL A 123 14.61 -8.20 -23.33
C VAL A 123 13.23 -7.84 -23.86
#